data_AF-U5FQL6-F1
#
_entry.id   AF-U5FQL6-F1
#
_cell.length_a   1.000
_cell.length_b   1.000
_cell.length_c   1.000
_cell.angle_alpha   90.00
_cell.angle_beta   90.00
_cell.angle_gamma   90.00
#
_symmetry.space_group_name_H-M   'P 1'
#
loop_
_entity.id
_entity.type
_entity.pdbx_description
1 polymer ?
#
loop_
_entity_poly.entity_id
_entity_poly.type
_entity_poly.pdbx_seq_one_letter_code
_entity_poly.pdbx_strand_id
1 'polypeptide(L)' 'MIIYVQSIDYDLWLSIESEPYNPTKNKNGVTIPKVRSEYTDGYKKLLSMDAKAMNTLYCALSRSEFNKISSYKSVRNI' A
#
# COMPACT_ATOMS: atom_id res chain seq x y z
N MET A 1 -4.25 11.27 6.14
CA MET A 1 -3.59 10.14 5.45
C MET A 1 -3.88 10.13 3.96
N ILE A 2 -5.14 10.17 3.50
CA ILE A 2 -5.50 10.19 2.06
C ILE A 2 -4.71 11.26 1.29
N ILE A 3 -4.82 12.53 1.69
CA ILE A 3 -4.11 13.66 1.04
C ILE A 3 -2.59 13.46 1.04
N TYR A 4 -2.03 12.90 2.12
CA TYR A 4 -0.59 12.66 2.25
C TYR A 4 -0.10 11.56 1.30
N VAL A 5 -0.79 10.42 1.27
CA VAL A 5 -0.43 9.31 0.38
C VAL A 5 -0.61 9.72 -1.09
N GLN A 6 -1.73 10.38 -1.43
CA GLN A 6 -1.94 10.95 -2.77
C GLN A 6 -0.84 11.94 -3.18
N SER A 7 -0.31 12.73 -2.23
CA SER A 7 0.78 13.67 -2.51
C SER A 7 2.15 13.02 -2.72
N ILE A 8 2.34 11.81 -2.19
CA ILE A 8 3.61 11.07 -2.29
C ILE A 8 3.62 10.15 -3.49
N ASP A 9 2.53 9.41 -3.69
CA ASP A 9 2.39 8.42 -4.76
C ASP A 9 0.91 8.12 -4.99
N TYR A 10 0.36 8.64 -6.09
CA TYR A 10 -1.06 8.47 -6.42
C TYR A 10 -1.39 7.03 -6.85
N ASP A 11 -0.44 6.32 -7.48
CA ASP A 11 -0.61 4.91 -7.82
C ASP A 11 -0.63 4.05 -6.55
N LEU A 12 0.15 4.43 -5.53
CA LEU A 12 0.08 3.82 -4.21
C LEU A 12 -1.27 4.06 -3.53
N TRP A 13 -1.84 5.27 -3.66
CA TRP A 13 -3.19 5.55 -3.17
C TRP A 13 -4.24 4.66 -3.85
N LEU A 14 -4.22 4.55 -5.17
CA LEU A 14 -5.13 3.67 -5.92
C LEU A 14 -4.97 2.20 -5.51
N SER A 15 -3.75 1.75 -5.21
CA SER A 15 -3.47 0.40 -4.72
C SER A 15 -4.06 0.13 -3.33
N ILE A 16 -4.09 1.14 -2.44
CA ILE A 16 -4.70 1.04 -1.10
C ILE A 16 -6.23 0.98 -1.19
N GLU A 17 -6.83 1.72 -2.12
CA GLU A 17 -8.27 1.72 -2.34
C GLU A 17 -8.75 0.41 -3.01
N SER A 18 -7.88 -0.21 -3.78
CA SER A 18 -8.13 -1.50 -4.43
C SER A 18 -8.09 -2.67 -3.43
N GLU A 19 -8.80 -3.76 -3.75
CA GLU A 19 -8.65 -4.99 -2.97
C GLU A 19 -7.22 -5.56 -3.05
N PRO A 20 -6.71 -6.19 -1.97
CA PRO A 20 -5.39 -6.79 -1.93
C PRO A 20 -5.18 -7.76 -3.09
N TYR A 21 -4.03 -7.64 -3.76
CA TYR A 21 -3.75 -8.48 -4.91
C TYR A 21 -3.45 -9.92 -4.47
N ASN A 22 -4.29 -10.87 -4.92
CA ASN A 22 -4.14 -12.29 -4.64
C ASN A 22 -3.82 -13.07 -5.94
N PRO A 23 -2.56 -13.48 -6.15
CA PRO A 23 -2.19 -14.26 -7.34
C PRO A 23 -2.87 -15.63 -7.32
N THR A 24 -3.76 -15.87 -8.29
CA THR A 24 -4.47 -17.15 -8.45
C THR A 24 -4.17 -17.81 -9.79
N LYS A 25 -4.41 -19.11 -9.88
CA LYS A 25 -4.35 -19.90 -11.12
C LYS A 25 -5.56 -20.83 -11.21
N ASN A 26 -6.00 -21.11 -12.42
CA ASN A 26 -6.99 -22.15 -12.66
C ASN A 26 -6.30 -23.49 -12.82
N LYS A 27 -6.72 -24.47 -12.03
CA LYS A 27 -6.32 -25.87 -12.15
C LYS A 27 -7.59 -26.71 -12.24
N ASN A 28 -7.84 -27.31 -13.40
CA ASN A 28 -9.02 -28.15 -13.68
C ASN A 28 -10.36 -27.46 -13.35
N GLY A 29 -10.51 -26.19 -13.72
CA GLY A 29 -11.73 -25.41 -13.46
C GLY A 29 -11.86 -24.88 -12.02
N VAL A 30 -10.90 -25.18 -11.13
CA VAL A 30 -10.86 -24.64 -9.77
C VAL A 30 -9.81 -23.53 -9.69
N THR A 31 -10.22 -22.36 -9.21
CA THR A 31 -9.31 -21.25 -8.89
C THR A 31 -8.60 -21.55 -7.57
N ILE A 32 -7.27 -21.65 -7.63
CA ILE A 32 -6.41 -21.89 -6.46
C ILE A 32 -5.33 -20.82 -6.35
N PRO A 33 -4.82 -20.51 -5.14
CA PRO A 33 -3.68 -19.62 -5.00
C PRO A 33 -2.44 -20.13 -5.74
N LYS A 34 -1.67 -19.21 -6.33
CA LYS A 34 -0.34 -19.55 -6.84
C LYS A 34 0.64 -19.74 -5.69
N VAL A 35 1.60 -20.65 -5.86
CA VAL A 35 2.72 -20.77 -4.91
C VAL A 35 3.81 -19.74 -5.26
N ARG A 36 4.65 -19.37 -4.28
CA ARG A 36 5.68 -18.32 -4.47
C ARG A 36 6.64 -18.59 -5.63
N SER A 37 6.93 -19.86 -5.93
CA SER A 37 7.78 -20.22 -7.08
C SER A 37 7.16 -19.90 -8.43
N GLU A 38 5.84 -19.69 -8.51
CA GLU A 38 5.11 -19.33 -9.73
C GLU A 38 4.95 -17.81 -9.88
N TYR A 39 5.57 -17.01 -9.00
CA TYR A 39 5.41 -15.57 -9.01
C TYR A 39 6.31 -14.96 -10.08
N THR A 40 5.68 -14.44 -11.14
CA THR A 40 6.34 -13.59 -12.13
C THR A 40 6.76 -12.26 -11.52
N ASP A 41 7.66 -11.55 -12.18
CA ASP A 41 8.12 -10.24 -11.70
C ASP A 41 6.97 -9.20 -11.65
N GLY A 42 5.96 -9.35 -12.51
CA GLY A 42 4.72 -8.57 -12.43
C GLY A 42 3.97 -8.78 -11.11
N TYR A 43 3.80 -10.04 -10.66
CA TYR A 43 3.16 -10.31 -9.37
C TYR A 43 3.99 -9.80 -8.19
N LYS A 44 5.32 -9.95 -8.24
CA LYS A 44 6.21 -9.41 -7.21
C LYS A 44 6.10 -7.88 -7.10
N LYS A 45 5.96 -7.19 -8.24
CA LYS A 45 5.76 -5.73 -8.27
C LYS A 45 4.45 -5.33 -7.58
N LEU A 46 3.35 -6.01 -7.88
CA LEU A 46 2.05 -5.77 -7.24
C LEU A 46 2.09 -6.03 -5.74
N LEU A 47 2.63 -7.19 -5.33
CA LEU A 47 2.79 -7.52 -3.91
C LEU A 47 3.71 -6.54 -3.17
N SER A 48 4.73 -6.00 -3.85
CA SER A 48 5.59 -4.96 -3.27
C SER A 48 4.85 -3.62 -3.11
N MET A 49 3.96 -3.26 -4.05
CA MET A 49 3.10 -2.09 -3.89
C MET A 49 2.15 -2.26 -2.71
N ASP A 50 1.50 -3.42 -2.57
CA ASP A 50 0.63 -3.72 -1.41
C ASP A 50 1.41 -3.65 -0.08
N ALA A 51 2.63 -4.18 -0.05
CA ALA A 51 3.48 -4.10 1.14
C ALA A 51 3.90 -2.65 1.47
N LYS A 52 4.24 -1.84 0.46
CA LYS A 52 4.55 -0.41 0.63
C LYS A 52 3.32 0.36 1.10
N ALA A 53 2.16 0.06 0.54
CA ALA A 53 0.89 0.64 0.91
C ALA A 53 0.61 0.38 2.39
N MET A 54 0.67 -0.87 2.83
CA MET A 54 0.51 -1.25 4.24
C MET A 54 1.56 -0.59 5.13
N ASN A 55 2.82 -0.55 4.73
CA ASN A 55 3.87 0.14 5.48
C ASN A 55 3.59 1.64 5.62
N THR A 56 3.19 2.32 4.54
CA THR A 56 2.81 3.73 4.55
C THR A 56 1.60 3.97 5.45
N LEU A 57 0.60 3.08 5.43
CA LEU A 57 -0.52 3.12 6.37
C LEU A 57 0.00 3.01 7.81
N TYR A 58 0.81 2.00 8.13
CA TYR A 58 1.36 1.81 9.49
C TYR A 58 2.26 2.97 9.95
N CYS A 59 3.09 3.53 9.08
CA CYS A 59 3.98 4.64 9.40
C CYS A 59 3.22 5.97 9.51
N ALA A 60 2.27 6.26 8.60
CA ALA A 60 1.37 7.40 8.75
C ALA A 60 0.47 7.27 9.99
N LEU A 61 0.26 6.03 10.46
CA LEU A 61 -0.38 5.68 11.73
C LEU A 61 0.55 5.75 12.96
N SER A 62 1.80 6.25 12.87
CA SER A 62 2.39 6.97 14.02
C SER A 62 1.59 8.26 14.22
N ARG A 63 0.34 8.06 14.61
CA ARG A 63 -0.74 9.03 14.64
C ARG A 63 -0.33 10.21 15.50
N SER A 64 0.56 9.97 16.48
CA SER A 64 1.20 11.00 17.29
C SER A 64 2.05 11.97 16.46
N GLU A 65 2.89 11.50 15.53
CA GLU A 65 3.76 12.37 14.75
C GLU A 65 2.98 13.10 13.66
N PHE A 66 2.06 12.40 12.98
CA PHE A 66 1.18 13.06 12.02
C PHE A 66 0.27 14.09 12.69
N ASN A 67 -0.34 13.79 13.84
CA ASN A 67 -1.17 14.75 14.57
C ASN A 67 -0.35 15.92 15.12
N LYS A 68 0.88 15.66 15.59
CA LYS A 68 1.80 16.72 16.03
C LYS A 68 2.14 17.64 14.88
N ILE A 69 2.60 17.11 13.75
CA ILE A 69 3.01 17.91 12.59
C ILE A 69 1.82 18.65 11.95
N SER A 70 0.65 18.00 11.82
CA SER A 70 -0.56 18.63 11.26
C SER A 70 -1.20 19.70 12.15
N SER A 71 -0.86 19.73 13.45
CA SER A 71 -1.30 20.80 14.36
C SER A 71 -0.56 22.12 14.14
N TYR A 72 0.60 22.10 13.47
CA TYR A 72 1.40 23.30 13.25
C TYR A 72 0.90 24.08 12.03
N LYS A 73 0.62 25.38 12.23
CA LYS A 73 0.12 26.29 11.19
C LYS A 73 1.23 26.87 10.29
N SER A 74 2.50 26.56 10.57
CA SER A 74 3.66 27.10 9.85
C SER A 74 4.88 26.21 10.10
N VAL A 75 5.74 26.07 9.10
CA VAL A 75 7.03 25.33 9.18
C VAL A 75 7.94 25.86 10.30
N ARG A 76 7.81 27.13 10.68
CA ARG A 76 8.56 27.72 11.81
C ARG A 76 8.22 27.12 13.18
N ASN A 77 7.12 26.39 13.28
CA ASN A 77 6.63 25.83 14.54
C ASN A 77 6.65 24.29 14.58
N ILE A 78 7.23 23.63 13.56
CA ILE A 78 7.41 22.16 13.53
C ILE A 78 8.43 21.72 14.58
#